data_AF-A0A3Q9FSU4-F1
#
_entry.id   AF-A0A3Q9FSU4-F1
#
_cell.length_a   1.000
_cell.length_b   1.000
_cell.length_c   1.000
_cell.angle_alpha   90.00
_cell.angle_beta   90.00
_cell.angle_gamma   90.00
#
_symmetry.space_group_name_H-M   'P 1'
#
loop_
_entity.id
_entity.type
_entity.pdbx_description
1 polymer ?
#
loop_
_entity_poly.entity_id
_entity_poly.type
_entity_poly.pdbx_seq_one_letter_code
_entity_poly.pdbx_strand_id
1 'polypeptide(L)'
;MAAVGGVAAGAGLVWPFIFSMFIPHAASCGEVMEFAGGHMPQQATDKKCVNEGAWLDRTYSAEFTMPREGVAARLREAFPRVDDGDCAGDLCLWSLRQSDKPAGQAAIVELSVNYQSQNTARVKLSAFNT
;
A
#
# COMPACT_ATOMS: atom_id res chain seq x y z
N MET A 1 43.82 -26.50 -14.21
CA MET A 1 43.73 -25.26 -15.02
C MET A 1 43.07 -25.62 -16.35
N ALA A 2 42.02 -24.87 -16.73
CA ALA A 2 41.28 -24.86 -18.01
C ALA A 2 40.61 -26.19 -18.44
N ALA A 3 39.27 -26.27 -18.48
CA ALA A 3 38.36 -25.76 -19.54
C ALA A 3 38.68 -26.42 -20.91
N VAL A 4 37.74 -26.95 -21.69
CA VAL A 4 36.50 -26.33 -22.15
C VAL A 4 35.52 -27.44 -22.59
N GLY A 5 34.30 -27.43 -22.07
CA GLY A 5 33.20 -28.28 -22.52
C GLY A 5 32.40 -27.58 -23.63
N GLY A 6 32.10 -28.32 -24.69
CA GLY A 6 31.53 -27.84 -25.94
C GLY A 6 30.06 -27.43 -25.91
N VAL A 7 29.74 -26.68 -26.96
CA VAL A 7 28.47 -26.23 -27.54
C VAL A 7 27.28 -27.20 -27.45
N ALA A 8 26.09 -26.64 -27.19
CA ALA A 8 24.87 -27.07 -27.86
C ALA A 8 23.88 -25.90 -27.99
N ALA A 9 23.50 -25.63 -29.24
CA ALA A 9 22.49 -24.66 -29.63
C ALA A 9 21.09 -25.14 -29.20
N GLY A 10 20.31 -24.22 -28.62
CA GLY A 10 18.88 -24.38 -28.40
C GLY A 10 18.18 -23.10 -28.84
N ALA A 11 17.50 -23.17 -29.98
CA ALA A 11 16.62 -22.12 -30.47
C ALA A 11 15.45 -21.92 -29.48
N GLY A 12 15.22 -20.69 -29.05
CA GLY A 12 14.11 -20.35 -28.17
C GLY A 12 13.91 -18.84 -28.09
N LEU A 13 13.05 -18.34 -28.99
CA LEU A 13 12.24 -17.12 -28.85
C LEU A 13 12.90 -15.93 -28.13
N VAL A 14 13.44 -15.02 -28.93
CA VAL A 14 13.75 -13.64 -28.52
C VAL A 14 12.42 -12.92 -28.27
N TRP A 15 11.80 -13.11 -27.11
CA TRP A 15 10.75 -12.19 -26.67
C TRP A 15 11.47 -10.93 -26.19
N PRO A 16 11.30 -9.76 -26.85
CA PRO A 16 11.65 -8.53 -26.18
C PRO A 16 10.73 -8.46 -24.95
N PHE A 17 11.34 -8.44 -23.78
CA PHE A 17 10.72 -8.11 -22.50
C PHE A 17 10.05 -6.74 -22.62
N ILE A 18 8.86 -6.67 -23.21
CA ILE A 18 7.96 -5.52 -23.07
C ILE A 18 7.21 -5.75 -21.75
N PHE A 19 7.93 -5.61 -20.64
CA PHE A 19 7.37 -5.56 -19.29
C PHE A 19 7.81 -4.23 -18.68
N SER A 20 7.34 -3.12 -19.27
CA SER A 20 7.59 -1.76 -18.75
C SER A 20 6.29 -0.98 -18.59
N MET A 21 5.19 -1.67 -18.33
CA MET A 21 3.92 -1.02 -17.96
C MET A 21 3.62 -1.39 -16.51
N PHE A 22 3.50 -0.38 -15.64
CA PHE A 22 3.16 -0.46 -14.21
C PHE A 22 4.32 -0.76 -13.23
N ILE A 23 5.37 0.06 -13.23
CA ILE A 23 6.21 0.19 -12.02
C ILE A 23 5.54 1.25 -11.14
N PRO A 24 4.96 0.91 -9.98
CA PRO A 24 4.45 1.90 -9.04
C PRO A 24 5.59 2.85 -8.66
N HIS A 25 5.32 4.15 -8.71
CA HIS A 25 6.34 5.15 -8.40
C HIS A 25 6.48 5.27 -6.89
N ALA A 26 7.72 5.28 -6.39
CA ALA A 26 7.96 5.56 -4.98
C ALA A 26 7.39 6.94 -4.62
N ALA A 27 6.55 6.99 -3.60
CA ALA A 27 5.98 8.24 -3.08
C ALA A 27 6.48 8.48 -1.66
N SER A 28 6.49 9.73 -1.22
CA SER A 28 6.79 10.01 0.18
C SER A 28 5.62 9.54 1.05
N CYS A 29 5.90 8.93 2.20
CA CYS A 29 4.82 8.56 3.12
C CYS A 29 4.05 9.78 3.66
N GLY A 30 4.66 10.97 3.70
CA GLY A 30 3.95 12.19 4.05
C GLY A 30 2.85 12.52 3.04
N GLU A 31 3.19 12.49 1.74
CA GLU A 31 2.25 12.69 0.63
C GLU A 31 1.10 11.68 0.64
N VAL A 32 1.40 10.38 0.82
CA VAL A 32 0.37 9.34 0.88
C VAL A 32 -0.60 9.58 2.05
N MET A 33 -0.07 9.93 3.22
CA MET A 33 -0.89 10.14 4.43
C MET A 33 -1.72 11.41 4.35
N GLU A 34 -1.15 12.50 3.81
CA GLU A 34 -1.88 13.73 3.55
C GLU A 34 -3.02 13.49 2.57
N PHE A 35 -2.76 12.73 1.49
CA PHE A 35 -3.81 12.33 0.55
C PHE A 35 -4.88 11.47 1.23
N ALA A 36 -4.51 10.50 2.07
CA ALA A 36 -5.47 9.72 2.87
C ALA A 36 -6.22 10.57 3.92
N GLY A 37 -5.79 11.81 4.17
CA GLY A 37 -6.36 12.70 5.20
C GLY A 37 -6.12 12.18 6.62
N GLY A 38 -4.94 11.63 6.85
CA GLY A 38 -4.47 11.19 8.16
C GLY A 38 -2.99 11.46 8.32
N HIS A 39 -2.37 10.77 9.28
CA HIS A 39 -0.93 10.83 9.49
C HIS A 39 -0.36 9.43 9.71
N MET A 40 0.94 9.26 9.49
CA MET A 40 1.59 7.98 9.76
C MET A 40 1.59 7.71 11.28
N PRO A 41 1.10 6.55 11.75
CA PRO A 41 1.16 6.20 13.17
C PRO A 41 2.60 6.18 13.69
N GLN A 42 2.83 6.67 14.91
CA GLN A 42 4.19 6.82 15.47
C GLN A 42 4.96 5.48 15.56
N GLN A 43 4.26 4.38 15.84
CA GLN A 43 4.84 3.04 15.99
C GLN A 43 4.95 2.26 14.68
N ALA A 44 4.66 2.90 13.54
CA ALA A 44 4.78 2.24 12.24
C ALA A 44 6.27 2.02 11.88
N THR A 45 6.60 0.80 11.47
CA THR A 45 7.92 0.40 10.93
C THR A 45 7.77 -0.17 9.53
N ASP A 46 8.88 -0.47 8.85
CA ASP A 46 8.88 -1.15 7.55
C ASP A 46 7.99 -0.49 6.49
N LYS A 47 8.02 0.85 6.48
CA LYS A 47 7.12 1.69 5.68
C LYS A 47 7.49 1.60 4.21
N LYS A 48 6.50 1.25 3.40
CA LYS A 48 6.57 1.30 1.94
C LYS A 48 5.39 2.12 1.44
N CYS A 49 5.67 3.23 0.77
CA CYS A 49 4.66 4.16 0.27
C CYS A 49 4.84 4.31 -1.23
N VAL A 50 3.76 4.14 -1.99
CA VAL A 50 3.79 4.16 -3.44
C VAL A 50 2.62 4.93 -4.01
N ASN A 51 2.86 5.56 -5.14
CA ASN A 51 1.82 6.07 -6.03
C ASN A 51 1.57 4.99 -7.09
N GLU A 52 0.41 4.35 -7.01
CA GLU A 52 -0.04 3.31 -7.93
C GLU A 52 -0.80 3.89 -9.14
N GLY A 53 -1.07 5.19 -9.11
CA GLY A 53 -1.78 5.90 -10.16
C GLY A 53 -1.09 5.82 -11.52
N ALA A 54 -1.83 5.42 -12.55
CA ALA A 54 -1.54 5.84 -13.92
C ALA A 54 -1.81 7.37 -14.01
N TRP A 55 -1.24 8.07 -15.01
CA TRP A 55 -1.24 9.54 -15.15
C TRP A 55 -2.55 10.26 -14.70
N LEU A 56 -3.73 9.66 -14.94
CA LEU A 56 -5.03 10.26 -14.69
C LEU A 56 -5.70 9.88 -13.35
N ASP A 57 -5.28 8.79 -12.70
CA ASP A 57 -5.90 8.31 -11.46
C ASP A 57 -4.95 8.51 -10.28
N ARG A 58 -5.36 9.27 -9.27
CA ARG A 58 -4.56 9.40 -8.03
C ARG A 58 -4.91 8.26 -7.08
N THR A 59 -4.17 7.18 -7.19
CA THR A 59 -4.20 6.07 -6.25
C THR A 59 -2.88 5.99 -5.53
N TYR A 60 -2.91 6.06 -4.21
CA TYR A 60 -1.76 5.87 -3.36
C TYR A 60 -1.97 4.67 -2.46
N SER A 61 -0.90 3.92 -2.20
CA SER A 61 -0.92 2.86 -1.22
C SER A 61 0.26 2.96 -0.27
N ALA A 62 0.05 2.48 0.95
CA ALA A 62 1.10 2.34 1.94
C ALA A 62 1.00 0.98 2.63
N GLU A 63 2.15 0.33 2.84
CA GLU A 63 2.29 -0.83 3.70
C GLU A 63 3.22 -0.48 4.85
N PHE A 64 2.86 -0.88 6.06
CA PHE A 64 3.71 -0.71 7.24
C PHE A 64 3.36 -1.74 8.32
N THR A 65 4.30 -1.96 9.23
CA THR A 65 4.15 -2.87 10.37
C THR A 65 3.86 -2.06 11.64
N MET A 66 2.99 -2.58 12.51
CA MET A 66 2.68 -2.01 13.82
C MET A 66 2.62 -3.09 14.90
N PRO A 67 2.74 -2.72 16.20
CA PRO A 67 2.36 -3.59 17.29
C PRO A 67 0.89 -3.98 17.18
N ARG A 68 0.60 -5.28 17.31
CA ARG A 68 -0.78 -5.81 17.23
C ARG A 68 -1.67 -5.24 18.33
N GLU A 69 -1.16 -5.18 19.55
CA GLU A 69 -1.88 -4.62 20.68
C GLU A 69 -2.27 -3.18 20.40
N GLY A 70 -3.58 -2.88 20.41
CA GLY A 70 -4.09 -1.52 20.23
C GLY A 70 -4.00 -0.96 18.81
N VAL A 71 -3.68 -1.78 17.79
CA VAL A 71 -3.54 -1.30 16.40
C VAL A 71 -4.81 -0.60 15.90
N ALA A 72 -6.00 -1.12 16.23
CA ALA A 72 -7.27 -0.56 15.81
C ALA A 72 -7.49 0.87 16.35
N ALA A 73 -7.19 1.10 17.63
CA ALA A 73 -7.34 2.41 18.26
C ALA A 73 -6.38 3.43 17.65
N ARG A 74 -5.11 3.02 17.46
CA ARG A 74 -4.09 3.89 16.86
C ARG A 74 -4.38 4.24 15.40
N LEU A 75 -4.96 3.30 14.63
CA LEU A 75 -5.38 3.59 13.26
C LEU A 75 -6.55 4.57 13.22
N ARG A 76 -7.54 4.46 14.12
CA ARG A 76 -8.63 5.45 14.19
C ARG A 76 -8.14 6.85 14.63
N GLU A 77 -7.15 6.91 15.52
CA GLU A 77 -6.51 8.17 15.88
C GLU A 77 -5.74 8.78 14.70
N ALA A 78 -5.03 7.93 13.94
CA ALA A 78 -4.26 8.35 12.77
C ALA A 78 -5.14 8.78 11.59
N PHE A 79 -6.30 8.14 11.44
CA PHE A 79 -7.25 8.34 10.36
C PHE A 79 -8.65 8.58 10.94
N PRO A 80 -9.01 9.82 11.30
CA PRO A 80 -10.26 10.10 11.99
C PRO A 80 -11.53 9.92 11.13
N ARG A 81 -11.36 9.63 9.83
CA ARG A 81 -12.44 9.52 8.84
C ARG A 81 -12.79 8.07 8.46
N VAL A 82 -12.11 7.10 9.06
CA VAL A 82 -12.39 5.68 8.78
C VAL A 82 -13.24 5.11 9.91
N ASP A 83 -14.20 4.29 9.51
CA ASP A 83 -15.06 3.52 10.41
C ASP A 83 -14.79 2.02 10.22
N ASP A 84 -15.32 1.19 11.11
CA ASP A 84 -15.21 -0.27 10.97
C ASP A 84 -15.89 -0.75 9.68
N GLY A 85 -15.25 -1.71 9.01
CA GLY A 85 -15.73 -2.29 7.76
C GLY A 85 -15.53 -3.78 7.69
N ASP A 86 -16.30 -4.41 6.80
CA ASP A 86 -16.15 -5.83 6.48
C ASP A 86 -15.10 -6.04 5.40
N CYS A 87 -14.21 -7.01 5.61
CA CYS A 87 -13.20 -7.40 4.63
C CYS A 87 -12.61 -8.79 4.92
N ALA A 88 -11.70 -9.25 4.05
CA ALA A 88 -10.98 -10.52 4.22
C ALA A 88 -9.78 -10.48 5.19
N GLY A 89 -9.43 -9.31 5.74
CA GLY A 89 -8.38 -9.14 6.75
C GLY A 89 -8.88 -9.43 8.17
N ASP A 90 -7.97 -9.37 9.15
CA ASP A 90 -8.32 -9.56 10.56
C ASP A 90 -9.06 -8.37 11.17
N LEU A 91 -8.82 -7.17 10.61
CA LEU A 91 -9.53 -5.93 10.93
C LEU A 91 -9.51 -5.05 9.68
N CYS A 92 -10.64 -4.44 9.34
CA CYS A 92 -10.67 -3.39 8.35
C CYS A 92 -11.34 -2.13 8.85
N LEU A 93 -10.77 -1.02 8.40
CA LEU A 93 -11.33 0.30 8.56
C LEU A 93 -11.44 0.93 7.18
N TRP A 94 -12.53 1.64 6.92
CA TRP A 94 -12.77 2.25 5.61
C TRP A 94 -13.57 3.53 5.75
N SER A 95 -13.36 4.46 4.83
CA SER A 95 -14.20 5.65 4.69
C SER A 95 -15.10 5.48 3.46
N LEU A 96 -16.41 5.47 3.68
CA LEU A 96 -17.37 5.65 2.59
C LEU A 96 -17.19 7.03 1.95
N ARG A 97 -17.52 7.16 0.66
CA ARG A 97 -17.31 8.36 -0.16
C ARG A 97 -17.82 9.63 0.55
N GLN A 98 -16.92 10.32 1.26
CA GLN A 98 -17.27 11.51 2.03
C GLN A 98 -17.35 12.71 1.09
N SER A 99 -18.53 13.30 1.00
CA SER A 99 -18.80 14.45 0.13
C SER A 99 -18.21 15.74 0.70
N ASP A 100 -17.92 15.75 2.00
CA ASP A 100 -17.36 16.84 2.81
C ASP A 100 -15.85 16.73 3.05
N LYS A 101 -15.15 15.86 2.31
CA LYS A 101 -13.69 15.77 2.42
C LYS A 101 -13.00 17.10 2.08
N PRO A 102 -11.90 17.43 2.76
CA PRO A 102 -11.03 18.52 2.32
C PRO A 102 -10.55 18.36 0.88
N ALA A 103 -10.39 19.48 0.19
CA ALA A 103 -9.83 19.52 -1.16
C ALA A 103 -8.44 18.86 -1.17
N GLY A 104 -8.16 18.07 -2.22
CA GLY A 104 -6.88 17.38 -2.37
C GLY A 104 -6.76 16.03 -1.65
N GLN A 105 -7.69 15.66 -0.77
CA GLN A 105 -7.69 14.34 -0.09
C GLN A 105 -8.48 13.28 -0.86
N ALA A 106 -8.25 12.02 -0.56
CA ALA A 106 -8.91 10.85 -1.14
C ALA A 106 -10.40 10.82 -0.79
N ALA A 107 -11.21 10.40 -1.76
CA ALA A 107 -12.63 10.14 -1.56
C ALA A 107 -12.88 8.86 -0.77
N ILE A 108 -12.01 7.88 -0.95
CA ILE A 108 -12.09 6.56 -0.31
C ILE A 108 -10.72 6.24 0.28
N VAL A 109 -10.73 5.79 1.53
CA VAL A 109 -9.58 5.29 2.26
C VAL A 109 -9.95 3.91 2.78
N GLU A 110 -9.10 2.93 2.51
CA GLU A 110 -9.23 1.57 2.98
C GLU A 110 -7.99 1.20 3.76
N LEU A 111 -8.18 0.64 4.95
CA LEU A 111 -7.15 0.12 5.83
C LEU A 111 -7.48 -1.34 6.11
N SER A 112 -6.59 -2.24 5.68
CA SER A 112 -6.66 -3.64 6.01
C SER A 112 -5.52 -4.03 6.92
N VAL A 113 -5.84 -4.68 8.03
CA VAL A 113 -4.89 -5.17 9.01
C VAL A 113 -4.85 -6.69 8.95
N ASN A 114 -3.64 -7.23 8.87
CA ASN A 114 -3.36 -8.65 8.97
C ASN A 114 -2.42 -8.93 10.15
N TYR A 115 -2.85 -9.79 11.07
CA TYR A 115 -2.05 -10.19 12.23
C TYR A 115 -1.03 -11.25 11.81
N GLN A 116 0.22 -10.84 11.68
CA GLN A 116 1.29 -11.74 11.26
C GLN A 116 1.80 -12.61 12.42
N SER A 117 1.70 -12.11 13.65
CA SER A 117 2.10 -12.84 14.86
C SER A 117 1.26 -12.41 16.07
N GLN A 118 1.63 -12.88 17.26
CA GLN A 118 1.02 -12.41 18.50
C GLN A 118 1.33 -10.93 18.79
N ASN A 119 2.44 -10.40 18.24
CA ASN A 119 2.92 -9.06 18.59
C ASN A 119 2.90 -8.08 17.42
N THR A 120 2.76 -8.57 16.18
CA THR A 120 2.88 -7.73 14.98
C THR A 120 1.65 -7.82 14.10
N ALA A 121 1.29 -6.66 13.54
CA ALA A 121 0.24 -6.49 12.55
C ALA A 121 0.84 -5.79 11.33
N ARG A 122 0.55 -6.29 10.14
CA ARG A 122 0.81 -5.59 8.89
C ARG A 122 -0.44 -4.82 8.51
N VAL A 123 -0.26 -3.55 8.21
CA VAL A 123 -1.33 -2.66 7.75
C VAL A 123 -1.08 -2.35 6.29
N LYS A 124 -2.14 -2.47 5.48
CA LYS A 124 -2.20 -1.99 4.11
C LYS A 124 -3.21 -0.86 4.04
N LEU A 125 -2.78 0.29 3.58
CA LEU A 125 -3.60 1.45 3.30
C LEU A 125 -3.71 1.61 1.78
N SER A 126 -4.93 1.85 1.30
CA SER A 126 -5.22 2.27 -0.06
C SER A 126 -6.06 3.53 -0.02
N ALA A 127 -5.68 4.55 -0.78
CA ALA A 127 -6.37 5.82 -0.85
C ALA A 127 -6.55 6.23 -2.31
N PHE A 128 -7.79 6.51 -2.73
CA PHE A 128 -8.10 6.80 -4.13
C PHE A 128 -9.34 7.67 -4.32
N ASN A 129 -9.48 8.19 -5.53
CA ASN A 129 -10.69 8.86 -6.02
C ASN A 129 -11.32 8.00 -7.11
N THR A 130 -12.63 7.77 -7.02
CA THR A 130 -13.44 7.05 -8.04
C THR A 130 -14.31 8.00 -8.85
#